data_AF-A0A7Y4VXM1-F1
#
_entry.id   AF-A0A7Y4VXM1-F1
#
_cell.length_a   1.000
_cell.length_b   1.000
_cell.length_c   1.000
_cell.angle_alpha   90.00
_cell.angle_beta   90.00
_cell.angle_gamma   90.00
#
_symmetry.space_group_name_H-M   'P 1'
#
loop_
_entity.id
_entity.type
_entity.pdbx_description
1 polymer ?
#
loop_
_entity_poly.entity_id
_entity_poly.type
_entity_poly.pdbx_seq_one_letter_code
_entity_poly.pdbx_strand_id
1 'polypeptide(L)'
;MPATAKLSRAFYDRLGDNVANELADWLNQVDHSCRAELRELNELNFARFDARMGERMAELRADMQARFAALQIDLERRTQTLRTEIERCRSTTLRWMFAFWAPTMLAVLGLFLKR
;
A
#
# COMPACT_ATOMS: atom_id res chain seq x y z
N MET A 1 17.31 -21.74 -29.79
CA MET A 1 18.35 -22.41 -30.62
C MET A 1 19.51 -21.45 -30.77
N PRO A 2 20.78 -21.88 -30.61
CA PRO A 2 21.92 -21.00 -30.87
C PRO A 2 21.94 -20.66 -32.37
N ALA A 3 21.96 -19.37 -32.69
CA ALA A 3 22.19 -18.92 -34.05
C ALA A 3 23.71 -18.97 -34.29
N THR A 4 24.18 -20.03 -34.95
CA THR A 4 25.60 -20.11 -35.34
C THR A 4 25.84 -19.05 -36.41
N ALA A 5 26.63 -18.03 -36.07
CA ALA A 5 27.09 -17.06 -37.04
C ALA A 5 27.89 -17.81 -38.12
N LYS A 6 27.44 -17.72 -39.37
CA LYS A 6 28.14 -18.25 -40.53
C LYS A 6 28.63 -17.09 -41.38
N LEU A 7 29.92 -17.07 -41.67
CA LEU A 7 30.51 -16.11 -42.59
C LEU A 7 30.14 -16.46 -44.04
N SER A 8 30.16 -15.46 -44.93
CA SER A 8 29.81 -15.66 -46.33
C SER A 8 30.94 -16.36 -47.10
N ARG A 9 30.61 -17.10 -48.17
CA ARG A 9 31.59 -17.83 -49.00
C ARG A 9 32.73 -16.93 -49.51
N ALA A 10 32.39 -15.71 -49.93
CA ALA A 10 33.36 -14.72 -50.38
C ALA A 10 34.39 -14.31 -49.30
N PHE A 11 34.03 -14.47 -48.03
CA PHE A 11 34.93 -14.23 -46.90
C PHE A 11 35.95 -15.36 -46.76
N TYR A 12 35.53 -16.61 -46.92
CA TYR A 12 36.40 -17.78 -46.97
C TYR A 12 37.37 -17.70 -48.16
N ASP A 13 36.86 -17.33 -49.36
CA ASP A 13 37.70 -17.24 -50.57
C ASP A 13 38.78 -16.15 -50.47
N ARG A 14 38.55 -15.08 -49.71
CA ARG A 14 39.51 -13.96 -49.55
C ARG A 14 40.47 -14.12 -48.37
N LEU A 15 40.01 -14.67 -47.24
CA LEU A 15 40.81 -14.77 -46.01
C LEU A 15 41.40 -16.16 -45.79
N GLY A 16 40.93 -17.15 -46.55
CA GLY A 16 41.26 -18.56 -46.37
C GLY A 16 40.38 -19.23 -45.30
N ASP A 17 40.16 -20.53 -45.48
CA ASP A 17 39.24 -21.30 -44.63
C ASP A 17 39.61 -21.28 -43.15
N ASN A 18 40.91 -21.27 -42.84
CA ASN A 18 41.39 -21.33 -41.47
C ASN A 18 41.04 -20.05 -40.68
N VAL A 19 41.35 -18.89 -41.27
CA VAL A 19 41.10 -17.58 -40.64
C VAL A 19 39.59 -17.30 -40.54
N ALA A 20 38.82 -17.69 -41.56
CA ALA A 20 37.37 -17.53 -41.53
C ALA A 20 36.72 -18.40 -40.44
N ASN A 21 37.16 -19.65 -40.25
CA ASN A 21 36.65 -20.50 -39.17
C ASN A 21 36.98 -19.93 -37.79
N GLU A 22 38.23 -19.49 -37.55
CA GLU A 22 38.61 -18.88 -36.27
C GLU A 22 37.76 -17.64 -35.94
N LEU A 23 37.48 -16.78 -36.93
CA LEU A 23 36.61 -15.62 -36.73
C LEU A 23 35.16 -16.02 -36.43
N ALA A 24 34.63 -17.03 -37.11
CA ALA A 24 33.28 -17.53 -36.85
C ALA A 24 33.17 -18.11 -35.43
N ASP A 25 34.16 -18.88 -35.00
CA ASP A 25 34.22 -19.47 -33.66
C ASP A 25 34.32 -18.38 -32.58
N TRP A 26 35.17 -17.38 -32.78
CA TRP A 26 35.25 -16.23 -31.88
C TRP A 26 33.92 -15.46 -31.79
N LEU A 27 33.26 -15.20 -32.92
CA LEU A 27 31.94 -14.54 -32.96
C LEU A 27 30.88 -15.33 -32.20
N ASN A 28 30.86 -16.65 -32.37
CA ASN A 28 29.94 -17.54 -31.65
C ASN A 28 30.23 -17.55 -30.14
N GLN A 29 31.50 -17.52 -29.75
CA GLN A 29 31.90 -17.44 -28.34
C GLN A 29 31.47 -16.11 -27.71
N VAL A 30 31.64 -14.99 -28.42
CA VAL A 30 31.20 -13.66 -27.98
C VAL A 30 29.68 -13.58 -27.85
N ASP A 31 28.91 -14.08 -28.83
CA ASP A 31 27.42 -14.12 -28.74
C ASP A 31 26.96 -14.93 -27.53
N HIS A 32 27.60 -16.08 -27.28
CA HIS A 32 27.29 -16.92 -26.13
C HIS A 32 27.59 -16.20 -24.81
N SER A 33 28.76 -15.56 -24.69
CA SER A 33 29.16 -14.80 -23.50
C SER A 33 28.22 -13.63 -23.25
N CYS A 34 27.91 -12.84 -24.29
CA CYS A 34 27.01 -11.69 -24.18
C CYS A 34 25.61 -12.11 -23.74
N ARG A 35 25.07 -13.20 -24.29
CA ARG A 35 23.76 -13.73 -23.85
C ARG A 35 23.77 -14.28 -22.44
N ALA A 36 24.88 -14.87 -22.01
CA ALA A 36 25.03 -15.34 -20.64
C ALA A 36 25.05 -14.15 -19.66
N GLU A 37 25.85 -13.13 -19.94
CA GLU A 37 25.93 -11.91 -19.14
C GLU A 37 24.59 -11.15 -19.10
N LEU A 38 23.89 -11.06 -20.23
CA LEU A 38 22.55 -10.47 -20.28
C LEU A 38 21.55 -11.24 -19.41
N ARG A 39 21.59 -12.58 -19.39
CA ARG A 39 20.74 -13.37 -18.50
C ARG A 39 21.10 -13.16 -17.04
N GLU A 40 22.38 -13.17 -16.69
CA GLU A 40 22.85 -12.95 -15.33
C GLU A 40 22.43 -11.57 -14.81
N LEU A 41 22.66 -10.51 -15.60
CA LEU A 41 22.22 -9.15 -15.28
C LEU A 41 20.71 -9.06 -15.14
N ASN A 42 19.97 -9.74 -16.00
CA ASN A 42 18.52 -9.77 -15.96
C ASN A 42 18.01 -10.46 -14.68
N GLU A 43 18.54 -11.63 -14.33
CA GLU A 43 18.22 -12.36 -13.11
C GLU A 43 18.54 -11.54 -11.86
N LEU A 44 19.72 -10.91 -11.83
CA LEU A 44 20.15 -10.08 -10.71
C LEU A 44 19.30 -8.82 -10.57
N ASN A 45 18.93 -8.19 -11.68
CA ASN A 45 18.01 -7.05 -11.66
C ASN A 45 16.60 -7.43 -11.24
N PHE A 46 16.09 -8.57 -11.70
CA PHE A 46 14.79 -9.08 -11.29
C PHE A 46 14.76 -9.41 -9.79
N ALA A 47 15.79 -10.08 -9.27
CA ALA A 47 15.89 -10.37 -7.85
C ALA A 47 15.92 -9.09 -6.99
N ARG A 48 16.67 -8.07 -7.43
CA ARG A 48 16.70 -6.75 -6.75
C ARG A 48 15.36 -6.02 -6.84
N PHE A 49 14.70 -6.09 -7.99
CA PHE A 49 13.39 -5.48 -8.20
C PHE A 49 12.34 -6.14 -7.30
N ASP A 50 12.29 -7.46 -7.26
CA ASP A 50 11.36 -8.22 -6.42
C ASP A 50 11.57 -7.92 -4.94
N ALA A 51 12.83 -7.90 -4.47
CA ALA A 51 13.16 -7.53 -3.10
C ALA A 51 12.67 -6.12 -2.73
N ARG A 52 12.93 -5.12 -3.60
CA ARG A 52 12.49 -3.73 -3.38
C ARG A 52 10.96 -3.60 -3.42
N MET A 53 10.29 -4.36 -4.28
CA MET A 53 8.84 -4.37 -4.33
C MET A 53 8.25 -5.01 -3.08
N GLY A 54 8.83 -6.12 -2.60
CA GLY A 54 8.45 -6.75 -1.34
C GLY A 54 8.59 -5.81 -0.16
N GLU A 55 9.71 -5.10 -0.06
CA GLU A 55 9.96 -4.07 0.96
C GLU A 55 8.91 -2.96 0.93
N ARG A 56 8.68 -2.34 -0.24
CA ARG A 56 7.67 -1.28 -0.38
C ARG A 56 6.25 -1.74 -0.07
N MET A 57 5.90 -2.97 -0.43
CA MET A 57 4.58 -3.55 -0.09
C MET A 57 4.43 -3.78 1.41
N ALA A 58 5.50 -4.22 2.08
CA ALA A 58 5.51 -4.35 3.54
C ALA A 58 5.35 -2.98 4.23
N GLU A 59 6.08 -1.96 3.77
CA GLU A 59 5.95 -0.58 4.26
C GLU A 59 4.54 -0.03 4.06
N LEU A 60 3.98 -0.17 2.85
CA LEU A 60 2.63 0.29 2.55
C LEU A 60 1.59 -0.41 3.43
N ARG A 61 1.76 -1.71 3.68
CA ARG A 61 0.87 -2.47 4.57
C ARG A 61 0.98 -1.99 6.01
N ALA A 62 2.19 -1.68 6.48
CA ALA A 62 2.42 -1.14 7.82
C ALA A 62 1.81 0.26 7.98
N ASP A 63 2.01 1.16 7.02
CA ASP A 63 1.42 2.52 7.05
C ASP A 63 -0.11 2.46 7.02
N MET A 64 -0.68 1.60 6.16
CA MET A 64 -2.13 1.40 6.14
C MET A 64 -2.66 0.89 7.47
N GLN A 65 -2.02 -0.11 8.07
CA GLN A 65 -2.42 -0.62 9.39
C GLN A 65 -2.35 0.47 10.47
N ALA A 66 -1.28 1.27 10.47
CA ALA A 66 -1.13 2.38 11.41
C ALA A 66 -2.23 3.43 11.24
N ARG A 67 -2.55 3.81 9.98
CA ARG A 67 -3.63 4.76 9.68
C ARG A 67 -5.00 4.23 10.08
N PHE A 68 -5.28 2.95 9.82
CA PHE A 68 -6.55 2.35 10.24
C PHE A 68 -6.68 2.30 11.76
N ALA A 69 -5.63 1.94 12.49
CA ALA A 69 -5.62 1.99 13.94
C ALA A 69 -5.86 3.42 14.46
N ALA A 70 -5.20 4.42 13.86
CA ALA A 70 -5.41 5.83 14.21
C ALA A 70 -6.86 6.29 13.95
N LEU A 71 -7.45 5.89 12.82
CA LEU A 71 -8.85 6.19 12.50
C LEU A 71 -9.83 5.53 13.48
N GLN A 72 -9.58 4.29 13.88
CA GLN A 72 -10.39 3.61 14.89
C GLN A 72 -10.37 4.36 16.22
N ILE A 73 -9.18 4.76 16.68
CA ILE A 73 -9.03 5.55 17.91
C ILE A 73 -9.75 6.90 17.80
N ASP A 74 -9.64 7.61 16.68
CA ASP A 74 -10.31 8.90 16.48
C ASP A 74 -11.84 8.74 16.46
N LEU A 75 -12.35 7.70 15.79
CA LEU A 75 -13.77 7.39 15.77
C LEU A 75 -14.29 7.05 17.17
N GLU A 76 -13.61 6.18 17.90
CA GLU A 76 -13.97 5.85 19.28
C GLU A 76 -14.00 7.11 20.15
N ARG A 77 -12.97 7.96 20.05
CA ARG A 77 -12.91 9.23 20.76
C ARG A 77 -14.09 10.14 20.41
N ARG A 78 -14.41 10.31 19.12
CA ARG A 78 -15.56 11.13 18.68
C ARG A 78 -16.89 10.56 19.19
N THR A 79 -17.06 9.24 19.17
CA THR A 79 -18.29 8.62 19.72
C THR A 79 -18.42 8.84 21.22
N GLN A 80 -17.33 8.79 21.98
CA GLN A 80 -17.33 9.10 23.41
C GLN A 80 -17.65 10.58 23.67
N THR A 81 -17.03 11.49 22.90
CA THR A 81 -17.35 12.92 22.97
C THR A 81 -18.83 13.16 22.70
N LEU A 82 -19.39 12.62 21.62
CA LEU A 82 -20.82 12.77 21.30
C LEU A 82 -21.72 12.22 22.40
N ARG A 83 -21.39 11.06 22.98
CA ARG A 83 -22.17 10.49 24.10
C ARG A 83 -22.17 11.43 25.31
N THR A 84 -21.02 11.99 25.68
CA THR A 84 -20.93 12.91 26.82
C THR A 84 -21.65 14.23 26.55
N GLU A 85 -21.59 14.76 25.32
CA GLU A 85 -22.34 15.95 24.92
C GLU A 85 -23.85 15.72 24.94
N ILE A 86 -24.32 14.58 24.44
CA ILE A 86 -25.74 14.19 24.49
C ILE A 86 -26.23 14.09 25.94
N GLU A 87 -25.49 13.39 26.81
CA GLU A 87 -25.86 13.27 28.23
C GLU A 87 -25.86 14.62 28.94
N ARG A 88 -24.90 15.49 28.63
CA ARG A 88 -24.85 16.85 29.18
C ARG A 88 -26.04 17.69 28.71
N CYS A 89 -26.38 17.64 27.43
CA CYS A 89 -27.53 18.33 26.87
C CYS A 89 -28.83 17.83 27.51
N ARG A 90 -29.01 16.50 27.56
CA ARG A 90 -30.17 15.84 28.18
C ARG A 90 -30.33 16.24 29.65
N SER A 91 -29.26 16.15 30.44
CA SER A 91 -29.26 16.55 31.85
C SER A 91 -29.62 18.03 32.04
N THR A 92 -29.06 18.90 31.19
CA THR A 92 -29.34 20.33 31.21
C THR A 92 -30.81 20.62 30.90
N THR A 93 -31.36 19.98 29.86
CA THR A 93 -32.76 20.11 29.46
C THR A 93 -33.71 19.61 30.54
N LEU A 94 -33.45 18.43 31.12
CA LEU A 94 -34.25 17.87 32.21
C LEU A 94 -34.25 18.81 33.44
N ARG A 95 -33.07 19.32 33.83
CA ARG A 95 -32.95 20.25 34.96
C ARG A 95 -33.82 21.50 34.76
N TRP A 96 -33.81 22.08 33.55
CA TRP A 96 -34.63 23.25 33.24
C TRP A 96 -36.12 22.92 33.14
N MET A 97 -36.48 21.75 32.62
CA MET A 97 -37.87 21.27 32.63
C MET A 97 -38.40 21.20 34.07
N PHE A 98 -37.68 20.57 35.00
CA PHE A 98 -38.11 20.50 36.40
C PHE A 98 -38.13 21.87 37.09
N ALA A 99 -37.12 22.71 36.87
CA ALA A 99 -37.09 24.05 37.43
C ALA A 99 -38.27 24.91 36.97
N PHE A 100 -38.65 24.79 35.68
CA PHE A 100 -39.77 25.51 35.10
C PHE A 100 -41.13 24.96 35.56
N TRP A 101 -41.29 23.63 35.62
CA TRP A 101 -42.58 22.99 35.91
C TRP A 101 -42.85 22.74 37.41
N ALA A 102 -41.85 22.71 38.29
CA ALA A 102 -42.08 22.43 39.71
C ALA A 102 -43.03 23.45 40.40
N PRO A 103 -42.93 24.78 40.17
CA PRO A 103 -43.85 25.75 40.78
C PRO A 103 -45.30 25.58 40.32
N THR A 104 -45.52 25.28 39.03
CA THR A 104 -46.87 25.09 38.49
C THR A 104 -47.52 23.82 39.05
N MET A 105 -46.77 22.73 39.18
CA MET A 105 -47.24 21.50 39.82
C MET A 105 -47.59 21.73 41.30
N LEU A 106 -46.77 22.48 42.05
CA LEU A 106 -47.04 22.84 43.44
C LEU A 106 -48.32 23.69 43.59
N ALA A 107 -48.53 24.67 42.72
CA ALA A 107 -49.72 25.52 42.74
C ALA A 107 -51.00 24.69 42.49
N VAL A 108 -50.97 23.79 41.50
CA VAL A 108 -52.09 22.89 41.19
C VAL A 108 -52.38 21.94 42.36
N LEU A 109 -51.35 21.32 42.95
CA LEU A 109 -51.52 20.45 44.12
C LEU A 109 -52.10 21.21 45.33
N GLY A 110 -51.65 22.44 45.58
CA GLY A 110 -52.19 23.28 46.65
C GLY A 110 -53.68 23.61 46.47
N LEU A 111 -54.15 23.75 45.22
CA LEU A 111 -55.57 23.94 44.93
C LEU A 111 -56.40 22.69 45.22
N PHE A 112 -55.88 21.49 44.95
CA PHE A 112 -56.58 20.24 45.25
C PHE A 112 -56.66 19.94 46.76
N LEU A 113 -55.64 20.29 47.54
CA LEU A 113 -55.62 20.08 49.00
C LEU A 113 -56.53 21.05 49.78
N LYS A 114 -56.90 22.18 49.19
CA LYS A 114 -57.80 23.19 49.79
C LYS A 114 -59.29 22.86 49.57
N ARG A 115 -59.59 21.78 48.84
CA ARG A 115 -60.94 21.32 48.52
C ARG A 115 -61.32 20.13 49.38
#